data_AF-A0AA42KM72-F1
#
_entry.id   AF-A0AA42KM72-F1
#
_cell.length_a   1.000
_cell.length_b   1.000
_cell.length_c   1.000
_cell.angle_alpha   90.00
_cell.angle_beta   90.00
_cell.angle_gamma   90.00
#
_symmetry.space_group_name_H-M   'P 1'
#
loop_
_entity.id
_entity.type
_entity.pdbx_description
1 polymer ?
#
loop_
_entity_poly.entity_id
_entity_poly.type
_entity_poly.pdbx_seq_one_letter_code
_entity_poly.pdbx_strand_id
1 'polypeptide(L)'
;MSFSISVERLIERWQRDGLIDAETASKLNADLEKRASVFSLGSVLATLGGLLLGAAVIMLVAANWQEMPRLMRIGLIFVLIWASYLGGAWRQARGDKLFPPVCYIVGAASFGAGLALVGQTYHLSGDIHSAAIYWSVGVLISAFLLRAPVLAAFGAGVACFYLSTYVFDTSSYDDLTYRWIGPLLLAFGAAAALFTRSRHAAHLWAMFSIGWALLIYAERESNTVLVLMLIVGIGLILADGFAHATTQRLTRFAHPLAAYGLLLALLSLVTLQLNQMFSYSSISAGLDRDIVYSIFILALAIGAIAVAGRNNGGLRSIAYAAFSIQVLYLAFETVGTMIGTSGFFLTAGILVLLLAAFVRRMENRFGRKNSVEVHP
;
A
#
# COMPACT_ATOMS: atom_id res chain seq x y z
N MET A 1 23.55 -5.08 3.28
CA MET A 1 23.17 -4.77 1.88
C MET A 1 22.84 -6.08 1.19
N SER A 2 21.63 -6.27 0.68
CA SER A 2 21.28 -7.47 -0.09
C SER A 2 21.65 -7.21 -1.55
N PHE A 3 22.81 -7.69 -2.00
CA PHE A 3 23.12 -7.70 -3.43
C PHE A 3 22.15 -8.66 -4.11
N SER A 4 21.20 -8.14 -4.90
CA SER A 4 20.35 -8.95 -5.77
C SER A 4 21.20 -9.42 -6.95
N ILE A 5 22.00 -10.46 -6.72
CA ILE A 5 22.65 -11.19 -7.81
C ILE A 5 21.53 -11.91 -8.54
N SER A 6 21.42 -11.71 -9.86
CA SER A 6 20.38 -12.38 -10.65
C SER A 6 20.55 -13.89 -10.56
N VAL A 7 19.44 -14.62 -10.54
CA VAL A 7 19.47 -16.08 -10.36
C VAL A 7 20.23 -16.74 -11.52
N GLU A 8 20.22 -16.16 -12.73
CA GLU A 8 21.04 -16.64 -13.84
C GLU A 8 22.54 -16.58 -13.51
N ARG A 9 23.02 -15.49 -12.89
CA ARG A 9 24.42 -15.36 -12.48
C ARG A 9 24.81 -16.33 -11.36
N LEU A 10 23.86 -16.69 -10.49
CA LEU A 10 24.09 -17.72 -9.47
C LEU A 10 24.19 -19.11 -10.11
N ILE A 11 23.34 -19.42 -11.08
CA ILE A 11 23.40 -20.68 -11.84
C ILE A 11 24.71 -20.79 -12.61
N GLU A 12 25.12 -19.73 -13.33
CA GLU A 12 26.42 -19.69 -14.02
C GLU A 12 27.59 -19.85 -13.05
N ARG A 13 27.53 -19.21 -11.89
CA ARG A 13 28.56 -19.35 -10.86
C ARG A 13 28.59 -20.78 -10.32
N TRP A 14 27.45 -21.38 -9.98
CA TRP A 14 27.40 -22.74 -9.46
C TRP A 14 27.87 -23.77 -10.50
N GLN A 15 27.60 -23.53 -11.78
CA GLN A 15 28.12 -24.36 -12.86
C GLN A 15 29.65 -24.22 -12.97
N ARG A 16 30.18 -22.99 -12.88
CA ARG A 16 31.62 -22.72 -12.90
C ARG A 16 32.34 -23.30 -11.69
N ASP A 17 31.72 -23.22 -10.51
CA ASP A 17 32.23 -23.74 -9.24
C ASP A 17 32.05 -25.28 -9.13
N GLY A 18 31.51 -25.94 -10.16
CA GLY A 18 31.32 -27.40 -10.21
C GLY A 18 30.23 -27.94 -9.27
N LEU A 19 29.42 -27.06 -8.68
CA LEU A 19 28.34 -27.41 -7.76
C LEU A 19 27.12 -28.02 -8.48
N ILE A 20 26.95 -27.68 -9.76
CA ILE A 20 25.93 -28.25 -10.64
C ILE A 20 26.52 -28.57 -12.01
N ASP A 21 26.01 -29.62 -12.64
CA ASP A 21 26.37 -30.01 -13.99
C ASP A 21 25.64 -29.17 -15.06
N ALA A 22 26.10 -29.26 -16.31
CA ALA A 22 25.53 -28.51 -17.42
C ALA A 22 24.06 -28.86 -17.69
N GLU A 23 23.66 -30.12 -17.46
CA GLU A 23 22.28 -30.55 -17.66
C GLU A 23 21.37 -29.91 -16.59
N THR A 24 21.77 -29.95 -15.31
CA THR A 24 21.01 -29.28 -14.23
C THR A 24 20.97 -27.77 -14.40
N ALA A 25 22.07 -27.13 -14.81
CA ALA A 25 22.09 -25.69 -15.11
C ALA A 25 21.09 -25.33 -16.24
N SER A 26 21.04 -26.14 -17.30
CA SER A 26 20.08 -25.94 -18.40
C SER A 26 18.63 -26.12 -17.95
N LYS A 27 18.33 -27.12 -17.10
CA LYS A 27 17.00 -27.35 -16.53
C LYS A 27 16.56 -26.21 -15.61
N LEU A 28 17.47 -25.69 -14.80
CA LEU A 28 17.22 -24.55 -13.92
C LEU A 28 16.97 -23.27 -14.71
N ASN A 29 17.75 -22.99 -15.75
CA ASN A 29 17.51 -21.84 -16.63
C ASN A 29 16.19 -21.97 -17.40
N ALA A 30 15.85 -23.17 -17.90
CA ALA A 30 14.56 -23.42 -18.55
C ALA A 30 13.37 -23.31 -17.59
N ASP A 31 13.52 -23.72 -16.32
CA ASP A 31 12.51 -23.47 -15.28
C ASP A 31 12.42 -21.98 -14.94
N LEU A 32 13.56 -21.27 -14.93
CA LEU A 32 13.59 -19.83 -14.76
C LEU A 32 12.87 -19.11 -15.89
N GLU A 33 13.06 -19.49 -17.15
CA GLU A 33 12.35 -18.95 -18.30
C GLU A 33 10.85 -19.26 -18.26
N LYS A 34 10.47 -20.48 -17.83
CA LYS A 34 9.05 -20.85 -17.63
C LYS A 34 8.39 -20.06 -16.49
N ARG A 35 9.14 -19.75 -15.42
CA ARG A 35 8.70 -18.95 -14.28
C ARG A 35 8.84 -17.45 -14.50
N ALA A 36 9.67 -17.05 -15.46
CA ALA A 36 9.79 -15.71 -15.99
C ALA A 36 8.53 -15.41 -16.81
N SER A 37 7.36 -15.41 -16.14
CA SER A 37 6.21 -14.63 -16.58
C SER A 37 6.52 -13.16 -16.32
N VAL A 38 7.53 -12.67 -17.03
CA VAL A 38 8.05 -11.31 -16.94
C VAL A 38 7.07 -10.46 -17.69
N PHE A 39 6.27 -9.69 -16.94
CA PHE A 39 5.79 -8.36 -17.31
C PHE A 39 5.80 -8.09 -18.82
N SER A 40 4.93 -8.78 -19.58
CA SER A 40 4.98 -8.59 -21.02
C SER A 40 4.42 -7.19 -21.28
N LEU A 41 5.25 -6.30 -21.82
CA LEU A 41 4.79 -4.96 -22.21
C LEU A 41 3.54 -5.08 -23.09
N GLY A 42 3.48 -6.11 -23.94
CA GLY A 42 2.28 -6.47 -24.70
C GLY A 42 1.04 -6.71 -23.81
N SER A 43 1.16 -7.45 -22.71
CA SER A 43 0.03 -7.62 -21.76
C SER A 43 -0.37 -6.33 -21.05
N VAL A 44 0.61 -5.49 -20.68
CA VAL A 44 0.32 -4.20 -20.06
C VAL A 44 -0.36 -3.28 -21.06
N LEU A 45 0.17 -3.16 -22.28
CA LEU A 45 -0.42 -2.37 -23.36
C LEU A 45 -1.80 -2.91 -23.76
N ALA A 46 -2.01 -4.21 -23.81
CA ALA A 46 -3.32 -4.79 -24.09
C ALA A 46 -4.31 -4.52 -22.94
N THR A 47 -3.85 -4.54 -21.69
CA THR A 47 -4.67 -4.18 -20.53
C THR A 47 -5.06 -2.70 -20.56
N LEU A 48 -4.08 -1.82 -20.80
CA LEU A 48 -4.29 -0.39 -20.94
C LEU A 48 -5.17 -0.06 -22.14
N GLY A 49 -4.93 -0.69 -23.30
CA GLY A 49 -5.73 -0.52 -24.51
C GLY A 49 -7.18 -0.94 -24.30
N GLY A 50 -7.41 -2.08 -23.63
CA GLY A 50 -8.75 -2.52 -23.27
C GLY A 50 -9.44 -1.59 -22.26
N LEU A 51 -8.69 -1.06 -21.28
CA LEU A 51 -9.20 -0.07 -20.33
C LEU A 51 -9.59 1.24 -21.03
N LEU A 52 -8.72 1.74 -21.92
CA LEU A 52 -8.96 2.95 -22.72
C LEU A 52 -10.16 2.76 -23.65
N LEU A 53 -10.30 1.58 -24.27
CA LEU A 53 -11.45 1.27 -25.12
C LEU A 53 -12.75 1.22 -24.30
N GLY A 54 -12.72 0.57 -23.13
CA GLY A 54 -13.87 0.57 -22.21
C GLY A 54 -14.25 1.98 -21.76
N ALA A 55 -13.26 2.79 -21.38
CA ALA A 55 -13.46 4.20 -21.02
C ALA A 55 -14.00 5.02 -22.19
N ALA A 56 -13.52 4.80 -23.42
CA ALA A 56 -13.99 5.47 -24.62
C ALA A 56 -15.46 5.11 -24.93
N VAL A 57 -15.85 3.85 -24.78
CA VAL A 57 -17.25 3.42 -24.92
C VAL A 57 -18.13 4.12 -23.88
N ILE A 58 -17.72 4.13 -22.61
CA ILE A 58 -18.44 4.81 -21.54
C ILE A 58 -18.57 6.32 -21.85
N MET A 59 -17.49 6.97 -22.27
CA MET A 59 -17.49 8.40 -22.62
C MET A 59 -18.36 8.71 -23.84
N LEU A 60 -18.33 7.86 -24.88
CA LEU A 60 -19.17 8.06 -26.07
C LEU A 60 -20.65 7.94 -25.72
N VAL A 61 -21.02 6.97 -24.88
CA VAL A 61 -22.39 6.84 -24.37
C VAL A 61 -22.76 8.08 -23.53
N ALA A 62 -21.88 8.51 -22.63
CA ALA A 62 -22.08 9.69 -21.81
C ALA A 62 -22.17 10.99 -22.62
N ALA A 63 -21.48 11.10 -23.76
CA ALA A 63 -21.54 12.29 -24.63
C ALA A 63 -22.88 12.38 -25.40
N ASN A 64 -23.43 11.23 -25.81
CA ASN A 64 -24.63 11.18 -26.66
C ASN A 64 -25.94 10.96 -25.89
N TRP A 65 -25.87 10.84 -24.56
CA TRP A 65 -27.00 10.46 -23.70
C TRP A 65 -28.21 11.40 -23.72
N GLN A 66 -28.05 12.68 -24.07
CA GLN A 66 -29.16 13.65 -24.13
C GLN A 66 -30.15 13.31 -25.24
N GLU A 67 -29.65 12.71 -26.33
CA GLU A 67 -30.44 12.31 -27.49
C GLU A 67 -31.04 10.90 -27.31
N MET A 68 -30.63 10.16 -26.28
CA MET A 68 -31.04 8.78 -26.05
C MET A 68 -32.30 8.69 -25.17
N PRO A 69 -33.32 7.89 -25.56
CA PRO A 69 -34.45 7.57 -24.69
C PRO A 69 -34.00 6.93 -23.37
N ARG A 70 -34.72 7.24 -22.28
CA ARG A 70 -34.36 6.84 -20.91
C ARG A 70 -34.11 5.34 -20.75
N LEU A 71 -34.93 4.50 -21.37
CA LEU A 71 -34.78 3.04 -21.32
C LEU A 71 -33.56 2.54 -22.10
N MET A 72 -33.24 3.20 -23.22
CA MET A 72 -32.11 2.80 -24.08
C MET A 72 -30.77 3.04 -23.37
N ARG A 73 -30.60 4.19 -22.71
CA ARG A 73 -29.36 4.48 -21.96
C ARG A 73 -29.12 3.50 -20.81
N ILE A 74 -30.16 3.15 -20.04
CA ILE A 74 -30.06 2.18 -18.94
C ILE A 74 -29.79 0.78 -19.50
N GLY A 75 -30.52 0.39 -20.55
CA GLY A 75 -30.34 -0.90 -21.22
C GLY A 75 -28.92 -1.09 -21.77
N LEU A 76 -28.35 -0.05 -22.39
CA LEU A 76 -27.00 -0.12 -22.94
C LEU A 76 -25.95 -0.32 -21.85
N ILE A 77 -26.02 0.46 -20.76
CA ILE A 77 -25.10 0.27 -19.62
C ILE A 77 -25.27 -1.11 -19.01
N PHE A 78 -26.52 -1.58 -18.84
CA PHE A 78 -26.78 -2.90 -18.29
C PHE A 78 -26.15 -4.00 -19.18
N VAL A 79 -26.37 -3.94 -20.49
CA VAL A 79 -25.74 -4.86 -21.45
C VAL A 79 -24.22 -4.78 -21.37
N LEU A 80 -23.63 -3.58 -21.27
CA LEU A 80 -22.19 -3.39 -21.17
C LEU A 80 -21.62 -4.05 -19.90
N ILE A 81 -22.27 -3.89 -18.75
CA ILE A 81 -21.86 -4.50 -17.48
C ILE A 81 -21.89 -6.03 -17.59
N TRP A 82 -23.01 -6.59 -18.05
CA TRP A 82 -23.18 -8.05 -18.16
C TRP A 82 -22.27 -8.65 -19.21
N ALA A 83 -22.15 -8.04 -20.39
CA ALA A 83 -21.24 -8.50 -21.44
C ALA A 83 -19.79 -8.51 -20.95
N SER A 84 -19.39 -7.51 -20.16
CA SER A 84 -18.05 -7.43 -19.58
C SER A 84 -17.81 -8.51 -18.54
N TYR A 85 -18.70 -8.70 -17.56
CA TYR A 85 -18.51 -9.74 -16.54
C TYR A 85 -18.63 -11.16 -17.12
N LEU A 86 -19.66 -11.44 -17.91
CA LEU A 86 -19.86 -12.76 -18.52
C LEU A 86 -18.79 -13.07 -19.57
N GLY A 87 -18.42 -12.09 -20.39
CA GLY A 87 -17.33 -12.23 -21.37
C GLY A 87 -15.99 -12.50 -20.69
N GLY A 88 -15.70 -11.78 -19.60
CA GLY A 88 -14.51 -12.03 -18.76
C GLY A 88 -14.52 -13.43 -18.15
N ALA A 89 -15.65 -13.86 -17.58
CA ALA A 89 -15.80 -15.19 -16.98
C ALA A 89 -15.68 -16.33 -18.00
N TRP A 90 -16.27 -16.16 -19.19
CA TRP A 90 -16.16 -17.11 -20.28
C TRP A 90 -14.72 -17.26 -20.78
N ARG A 91 -14.02 -16.13 -20.95
CA ARG A 91 -12.59 -16.12 -21.29
C ARG A 91 -11.75 -16.78 -20.20
N GLN A 92 -12.05 -16.50 -18.94
CA GLN A 92 -11.36 -17.10 -17.80
C GLN A 92 -11.53 -18.62 -17.76
N ALA A 93 -12.74 -19.12 -18.06
CA ALA A 93 -13.03 -20.55 -18.15
C ALA A 93 -12.26 -21.24 -19.29
N ARG A 94 -11.89 -20.51 -20.35
CA ARG A 94 -11.03 -21.00 -21.44
C ARG A 94 -9.54 -20.95 -21.13
N GLY A 95 -9.15 -20.48 -19.95
CA GLY A 95 -7.75 -20.37 -19.53
C GLY A 95 -7.05 -19.09 -19.98
N ASP A 96 -7.77 -18.13 -20.57
CA ASP A 96 -7.19 -16.83 -20.94
C ASP A 96 -6.80 -16.05 -19.67
N LYS A 97 -5.55 -15.60 -19.59
CA LYS A 97 -5.03 -14.87 -18.43
C LYS A 97 -5.10 -13.34 -18.58
N LEU A 98 -5.20 -12.85 -19.81
CA LEU A 98 -5.04 -11.44 -20.15
C LEU A 98 -6.37 -10.70 -20.29
N PHE A 99 -7.35 -11.30 -20.96
CA PHE A 99 -8.64 -10.66 -21.22
C PHE A 99 -9.57 -10.56 -20.00
N PRO A 100 -9.68 -11.57 -19.11
CA PRO A 100 -10.62 -11.48 -18.00
C PRO A 100 -10.40 -10.28 -17.07
N PRO A 101 -9.17 -9.95 -16.65
CA PRO A 101 -8.96 -8.78 -15.79
C PRO A 101 -9.44 -7.47 -16.42
N VAL A 102 -9.22 -7.29 -17.73
CA VAL A 102 -9.68 -6.12 -18.49
C VAL A 102 -11.20 -6.04 -18.48
N CYS A 103 -11.86 -7.12 -18.87
CA CYS A 103 -13.32 -7.18 -18.91
C CYS A 103 -13.92 -6.93 -17.52
N TYR A 104 -13.33 -7.47 -16.46
CA TYR A 104 -13.79 -7.23 -15.10
C TYR A 104 -13.63 -5.78 -14.65
N ILE A 105 -12.53 -5.11 -14.99
CA ILE A 105 -12.36 -3.68 -14.71
C ILE A 105 -13.39 -2.86 -15.50
N VAL A 106 -13.59 -3.15 -16.79
CA VAL A 106 -14.58 -2.44 -17.61
C VAL A 106 -16.00 -2.63 -17.06
N GLY A 107 -16.36 -3.84 -16.62
CA GLY A 107 -17.64 -4.12 -15.96
C GLY A 107 -17.79 -3.34 -14.65
N ALA A 108 -16.74 -3.34 -13.81
CA ALA A 108 -16.72 -2.60 -12.55
C ALA A 108 -16.83 -1.08 -12.75
N ALA A 109 -16.12 -0.52 -13.74
CA ALA A 109 -16.19 0.89 -14.07
C ALA A 109 -17.56 1.27 -14.68
N SER A 110 -18.09 0.42 -15.56
CA SER A 110 -19.41 0.61 -16.16
C SER A 110 -20.53 0.58 -15.12
N PHE A 111 -20.36 -0.21 -14.05
CA PHE A 111 -21.30 -0.20 -12.92
C PHE A 111 -21.31 1.14 -12.18
N GLY A 112 -20.13 1.72 -11.88
CA GLY A 112 -20.02 3.07 -11.31
C GLY A 112 -20.62 4.14 -12.21
N ALA A 113 -20.32 4.08 -13.52
CA ALA A 113 -20.90 4.98 -14.52
C ALA A 113 -22.44 4.83 -14.58
N GLY A 114 -22.95 3.61 -14.45
CA GLY A 114 -24.39 3.33 -14.38
C GLY A 114 -25.06 3.95 -13.16
N LEU A 115 -24.43 3.86 -11.98
CA LEU A 115 -24.94 4.50 -10.77
C LEU A 115 -25.03 6.02 -10.94
N ALA A 116 -23.98 6.66 -11.47
CA ALA A 116 -23.98 8.09 -11.75
C ALA A 116 -25.06 8.47 -12.78
N LEU A 117 -25.20 7.68 -13.86
CA LEU A 117 -26.20 7.90 -14.90
C LEU A 117 -27.62 7.84 -14.33
N VAL A 118 -27.92 6.83 -13.51
CA VAL A 118 -29.24 6.66 -12.87
C VAL A 118 -29.52 7.83 -11.93
N GLY A 119 -28.53 8.24 -11.13
CA GLY A 119 -28.63 9.41 -10.25
C GLY A 119 -29.03 10.68 -11.01
N GLN A 120 -28.30 11.00 -12.08
CA GLN A 120 -28.57 12.17 -12.92
C GLN A 120 -29.91 12.05 -13.68
N THR A 121 -30.23 10.87 -14.20
CA THR A 121 -31.45 10.60 -14.97
C THR A 121 -32.73 10.85 -14.18
N TYR A 122 -32.78 10.34 -12.96
CA TYR A 122 -33.97 10.39 -12.11
C TYR A 122 -33.95 11.57 -11.15
N HIS A 123 -32.98 12.49 -11.28
CA HIS A 123 -32.78 13.60 -10.35
C HIS A 123 -32.81 13.13 -8.89
N LEU A 124 -32.22 11.96 -8.64
CA LEU A 124 -32.14 11.45 -7.28
C LEU A 124 -31.25 12.41 -6.51
N SER A 125 -31.76 12.94 -5.40
CA SER A 125 -30.98 13.68 -4.41
C SER A 125 -29.99 12.79 -3.65
N GLY A 126 -29.59 11.67 -4.25
CA GLY A 126 -28.68 10.70 -3.68
C GLY A 126 -27.30 11.31 -3.57
N ASP A 127 -26.77 11.25 -2.36
CA ASP A 127 -25.44 11.73 -2.04
C ASP A 127 -24.36 10.89 -2.73
N ILE A 128 -23.30 11.55 -3.20
CA ILE A 128 -22.14 10.92 -3.84
C ILE A 128 -21.50 9.87 -2.93
N HIS A 129 -21.56 10.07 -1.60
CA HIS A 129 -21.12 9.11 -0.59
C HIS A 129 -21.86 7.77 -0.74
N SER A 130 -23.18 7.81 -0.85
CA SER A 130 -24.04 6.62 -1.01
C SER A 130 -23.76 5.89 -2.32
N ALA A 131 -23.59 6.61 -3.42
CA ALA A 131 -23.26 6.02 -4.71
C ALA A 131 -21.92 5.25 -4.66
N ALA A 132 -20.90 5.82 -4.00
CA ALA A 132 -19.60 5.16 -3.86
C ALA A 132 -19.65 3.90 -2.97
N ILE A 133 -20.56 3.84 -1.99
CA ILE A 133 -20.81 2.63 -1.18
C ILE A 133 -21.41 1.53 -2.04
N TYR A 134 -22.50 1.82 -2.76
CA TYR A 134 -23.14 0.83 -3.64
C TYR A 134 -22.17 0.32 -4.70
N TRP A 135 -21.32 1.21 -5.23
CA TRP A 135 -20.27 0.85 -6.16
C TRP A 135 -19.25 -0.11 -5.52
N SER A 136 -18.71 0.24 -4.36
CA SER A 136 -17.75 -0.58 -3.62
C SER A 136 -18.30 -1.97 -3.32
N VAL A 137 -19.53 -2.03 -2.82
CA VAL A 137 -20.22 -3.29 -2.49
C VAL A 137 -20.42 -4.16 -3.73
N GLY A 138 -20.92 -3.59 -4.83
CA GLY A 138 -21.13 -4.34 -6.07
C GLY A 138 -19.82 -4.90 -6.66
N VAL A 139 -18.73 -4.13 -6.59
CA VAL A 139 -17.40 -4.58 -7.03
C VAL A 139 -16.86 -5.68 -6.11
N LEU A 140 -17.01 -5.54 -4.79
CA LEU A 140 -16.55 -6.55 -3.83
C LEU A 140 -17.32 -7.86 -3.96
N ILE A 141 -18.64 -7.81 -4.11
CA ILE A 141 -19.47 -8.99 -4.41
C ILE A 141 -18.95 -9.67 -5.69
N SER A 142 -18.70 -8.90 -6.74
CA SER A 142 -18.16 -9.42 -7.99
C SER A 142 -16.77 -10.06 -7.80
N ALA A 143 -15.92 -9.49 -6.93
CA ALA A 143 -14.63 -10.07 -6.58
C ALA A 143 -14.75 -11.45 -5.92
N PHE A 144 -15.76 -11.64 -5.05
CA PHE A 144 -16.05 -12.94 -4.45
C PHE A 144 -16.63 -13.94 -5.44
N LEU A 145 -17.61 -13.51 -6.26
CA LEU A 145 -18.27 -14.39 -7.25
C LEU A 145 -17.28 -14.89 -8.30
N LEU A 146 -16.45 -14.01 -8.83
CA LEU A 146 -15.52 -14.31 -9.93
C LEU A 146 -14.13 -14.73 -9.44
N ARG A 147 -13.88 -14.70 -8.12
CA ARG A 147 -12.59 -14.98 -7.49
C ARG A 147 -11.44 -14.17 -8.12
N ALA A 148 -11.72 -12.93 -8.53
CA ALA A 148 -10.82 -12.13 -9.34
C ALA A 148 -10.01 -11.13 -8.49
N PRO A 149 -8.65 -11.25 -8.43
CA PRO A 149 -7.81 -10.39 -7.61
C PRO A 149 -7.83 -8.92 -8.06
N VAL A 150 -8.09 -8.67 -9.35
CA VAL A 150 -8.21 -7.32 -9.91
C VAL A 150 -9.43 -6.59 -9.36
N LEU A 151 -10.54 -7.28 -9.11
CA LEU A 151 -11.75 -6.70 -8.56
C LEU A 151 -11.60 -6.38 -7.08
N ALA A 152 -10.86 -7.20 -6.32
CA ALA A 152 -10.53 -6.90 -4.93
C ALA A 152 -9.67 -5.63 -4.81
N ALA A 153 -8.75 -5.41 -5.76
CA ALA A 153 -7.95 -4.20 -5.83
C ALA A 153 -8.75 -2.98 -6.32
N PHE A 154 -9.58 -3.15 -7.36
CA PHE A 154 -10.47 -2.09 -7.85
C PHE A 154 -11.46 -1.65 -6.77
N GLY A 155 -12.04 -2.60 -6.02
CA GLY A 155 -12.92 -2.31 -4.89
C GLY A 155 -12.23 -1.49 -3.79
N ALA A 156 -10.94 -1.73 -3.53
CA ALA A 156 -10.16 -0.88 -2.63
C ALA A 156 -10.01 0.55 -3.17
N GLY A 157 -9.78 0.70 -4.49
CA GLY A 157 -9.74 2.00 -5.15
C GLY A 157 -11.07 2.76 -5.04
N VAL A 158 -12.19 2.07 -5.24
CA VAL A 158 -13.53 2.67 -5.06
C VAL A 158 -13.79 3.01 -3.59
N ALA A 159 -13.33 2.19 -2.64
CA ALA A 159 -13.43 2.51 -1.21
C ALA A 159 -12.56 3.73 -0.84
N CYS A 160 -11.38 3.88 -1.42
CA CYS A 160 -10.59 5.10 -1.27
C CYS A 160 -11.29 6.32 -1.89
N PHE A 161 -11.95 6.14 -3.04
CA PHE A 161 -12.79 7.20 -3.62
C PHE A 161 -13.93 7.58 -2.66
N TYR A 162 -14.62 6.60 -2.06
CA TYR A 162 -15.61 6.83 -1.01
C TYR A 162 -15.04 7.69 0.14
N LEU A 163 -13.87 7.36 0.70
CA LEU A 163 -13.25 8.21 1.73
C LEU A 163 -12.93 9.62 1.22
N SER A 164 -12.44 9.75 -0.03
CA SER A 164 -12.09 11.05 -0.60
C SER A 164 -13.30 11.98 -0.73
N THR A 165 -14.50 11.44 -0.93
CA THR A 165 -15.71 12.28 -1.01
C THR A 165 -15.95 13.06 0.29
N TYR A 166 -15.68 12.49 1.47
CA TYR A 166 -15.76 13.20 2.76
C TYR A 166 -14.59 14.17 3.00
N VAL A 167 -13.42 13.90 2.41
CA VAL A 167 -12.26 14.81 2.52
C VAL A 167 -12.53 16.13 1.77
N PHE A 168 -13.15 16.04 0.58
CA PHE A 168 -13.42 17.20 -0.26
C PHE A 168 -14.74 17.91 0.04
N ASP A 169 -15.71 17.19 0.62
CA ASP A 169 -16.97 17.77 1.10
C ASP A 169 -17.00 17.83 2.63
N THR A 170 -16.28 18.80 3.18
CA THR A 170 -16.23 19.05 4.62
C THR A 170 -17.53 19.63 5.19
N SER A 171 -18.52 19.95 4.35
CA SER A 171 -19.84 20.41 4.83
C SER A 171 -20.74 19.25 5.27
N SER A 172 -20.37 18.01 4.92
CA SER A 172 -21.14 16.79 5.13
C SER A 172 -20.65 15.94 6.33
N TYR A 173 -19.83 16.50 7.23
CA TYR A 173 -19.35 15.78 8.44
C TYR A 173 -20.48 15.37 9.41
N ASP A 174 -21.67 15.96 9.31
CA ASP A 174 -22.84 15.52 10.09
C ASP A 174 -23.30 14.09 9.70
N ASP A 175 -22.93 13.60 8.51
CA ASP A 175 -23.16 12.21 8.10
C ASP A 175 -22.10 11.27 8.68
N LEU A 176 -22.35 10.80 9.91
CA LEU A 176 -21.48 9.88 10.66
C LEU A 176 -21.34 8.47 10.04
N THR A 177 -21.90 8.26 8.86
CA THR A 177 -22.03 6.97 8.18
C THR A 177 -20.66 6.32 7.89
N TYR A 178 -19.64 7.09 7.52
CA TYR A 178 -18.30 6.54 7.24
C TYR A 178 -17.60 5.93 8.46
N ARG A 179 -18.00 6.31 9.69
CA ARG A 179 -17.44 5.73 10.92
C ARG A 179 -17.78 4.25 11.05
N TRP A 180 -18.97 3.86 10.61
CA TRP A 180 -19.44 2.47 10.63
C TRP A 180 -19.17 1.74 9.32
N ILE A 181 -19.26 2.44 8.19
CA ILE A 181 -19.04 1.85 6.87
C ILE A 181 -17.56 1.59 6.60
N GLY A 182 -16.66 2.46 7.03
CA GLY A 182 -15.22 2.27 6.87
C GLY A 182 -14.71 0.91 7.39
N PRO A 183 -14.98 0.51 8.65
CA PRO A 183 -14.53 -0.77 9.17
C PRO A 183 -15.25 -1.95 8.51
N LEU A 184 -16.52 -1.80 8.11
CA LEU A 184 -17.22 -2.82 7.32
C LEU A 184 -16.56 -3.04 5.95
N LEU A 185 -16.31 -1.96 5.20
CA LEU A 185 -15.61 -2.02 3.92
C LEU A 185 -14.21 -2.62 4.08
N LEU A 186 -13.48 -2.22 5.12
CA LEU A 186 -12.16 -2.81 5.42
C LEU A 186 -12.27 -4.31 5.70
N ALA A 187 -13.26 -4.77 6.47
CA ALA A 187 -13.46 -6.18 6.77
C ALA A 187 -13.79 -7.00 5.51
N PHE A 188 -14.76 -6.53 4.70
CA PHE A 188 -15.10 -7.19 3.43
C PHE A 188 -13.96 -7.12 2.42
N GLY A 189 -13.24 -6.00 2.37
CA GLY A 189 -12.08 -5.78 1.52
C GLY A 189 -10.89 -6.67 1.87
N ALA A 190 -10.56 -6.77 3.16
CA ALA A 190 -9.55 -7.70 3.66
C ALA A 190 -9.95 -9.15 3.38
N ALA A 191 -11.21 -9.51 3.60
CA ALA A 191 -11.73 -10.83 3.25
C ALA A 191 -11.59 -11.11 1.74
N ALA A 192 -11.91 -10.13 0.87
CA ALA A 192 -11.74 -10.25 -0.58
C ALA A 192 -10.27 -10.39 -0.97
N ALA A 193 -9.36 -9.64 -0.36
CA ALA A 193 -7.92 -9.74 -0.60
C ALA A 193 -7.36 -11.12 -0.21
N LEU A 194 -7.78 -11.65 0.95
CA LEU A 194 -7.40 -12.98 1.43
C LEU A 194 -7.97 -14.09 0.54
N PHE A 195 -9.24 -13.98 0.19
CA PHE A 195 -9.96 -14.96 -0.63
C PHE A 195 -9.38 -15.04 -2.05
N THR A 196 -9.08 -13.90 -2.66
CA THR A 196 -8.45 -13.80 -3.99
C THR A 196 -6.92 -13.97 -3.97
N ARG A 197 -6.31 -14.06 -2.78
CA ARG A 197 -4.87 -14.18 -2.56
C ARG A 197 -4.06 -13.03 -3.19
N SER A 198 -4.65 -11.84 -3.28
CA SER A 198 -4.06 -10.69 -3.96
C SER A 198 -3.23 -9.83 -3.00
N ARG A 199 -1.90 -9.85 -3.15
CA ARG A 199 -1.01 -8.97 -2.38
C ARG A 199 -1.24 -7.49 -2.68
N HIS A 200 -1.47 -7.15 -3.96
CA HIS A 200 -1.74 -5.77 -4.35
C HIS A 200 -3.03 -5.23 -3.71
N ALA A 201 -4.10 -6.05 -3.69
CA ALA A 201 -5.33 -5.66 -3.00
C ALA A 201 -5.10 -5.47 -1.49
N ALA A 202 -4.32 -6.34 -0.85
CA ALA A 202 -3.99 -6.21 0.58
C ALA A 202 -3.25 -4.89 0.88
N HIS A 203 -2.29 -4.47 0.05
CA HIS A 203 -1.64 -3.16 0.18
C HIS A 203 -2.63 -1.99 0.08
N LEU A 204 -3.56 -2.03 -0.89
CA LEU A 204 -4.56 -0.97 -1.06
C LEU A 204 -5.54 -0.91 0.11
N TRP A 205 -5.97 -2.06 0.64
CA TRP A 205 -6.82 -2.10 1.83
C TRP A 205 -6.10 -1.66 3.11
N ALA A 206 -4.79 -1.95 3.23
CA ALA A 206 -3.97 -1.38 4.30
C ALA A 206 -3.87 0.15 4.19
N MET A 207 -3.69 0.68 2.98
CA MET A 207 -3.68 2.13 2.74
C MET A 207 -5.04 2.77 3.03
N PHE A 208 -6.14 2.12 2.62
CA PHE A 208 -7.50 2.53 2.98
C PHE A 208 -7.68 2.61 4.50
N SER A 209 -7.18 1.64 5.27
CA SER A 209 -7.29 1.65 6.73
C SER A 209 -6.59 2.85 7.39
N ILE A 210 -5.44 3.26 6.85
CA ILE A 210 -4.71 4.44 7.30
C ILE A 210 -5.49 5.71 6.93
N GLY A 211 -5.97 5.81 5.69
CA GLY A 211 -6.77 6.95 5.25
C GLY A 211 -8.05 7.13 6.07
N TRP A 212 -8.74 6.02 6.39
CA TRP A 212 -9.92 6.04 7.26
C TRP A 212 -9.60 6.50 8.68
N ALA A 213 -8.51 6.01 9.28
CA ALA A 213 -8.09 6.44 10.61
C ALA A 213 -7.74 7.94 10.65
N LEU A 214 -7.04 8.44 9.62
CA LEU A 214 -6.72 9.86 9.48
C LEU A 214 -7.97 10.72 9.28
N LEU A 215 -8.96 10.24 8.52
CA LEU A 215 -10.22 10.95 8.33
C LEU A 215 -11.01 11.07 9.65
N ILE A 216 -11.07 10.00 10.45
CA ILE A 216 -11.69 10.06 11.79
C ILE A 216 -10.97 11.06 12.69
N TYR A 217 -9.64 11.08 12.62
CA TYR A 217 -8.85 12.05 13.37
C TYR A 217 -9.12 13.49 12.90
N ALA A 218 -9.13 13.74 11.59
CA ALA A 218 -9.37 15.06 11.02
C ALA A 218 -10.75 15.63 11.39
N GLU A 219 -11.76 14.78 11.50
CA GLU A 219 -13.10 15.19 11.95
C GLU A 219 -13.16 15.51 13.45
N ARG A 220 -12.57 14.65 14.29
CA ARG A 220 -12.72 14.73 15.76
C ARG A 220 -11.67 15.57 16.46
N GLU A 221 -10.51 15.74 15.82
CA GLU A 221 -9.26 16.26 16.41
C GLU A 221 -8.95 15.63 17.78
N SER A 222 -9.33 14.35 17.95
CA SER A 222 -9.31 13.69 19.26
C SER A 222 -8.02 12.90 19.47
N ASN A 223 -7.33 13.18 20.58
CA ASN A 223 -6.17 12.42 21.02
C ASN A 223 -6.47 10.93 21.23
N THR A 224 -7.72 10.55 21.54
CA THR A 224 -8.11 9.15 21.66
C THR A 224 -7.92 8.39 20.35
N VAL A 225 -8.20 9.03 19.20
CA VAL A 225 -8.01 8.41 17.88
C VAL A 225 -6.52 8.16 17.63
N LEU A 226 -5.67 9.14 17.95
CA LEU A 226 -4.22 9.01 17.83
C LEU A 226 -3.69 7.90 18.74
N VAL A 227 -4.12 7.83 20.00
CA VAL A 227 -3.73 6.75 20.92
C VAL A 227 -4.16 5.38 20.39
N LEU A 228 -5.36 5.25 19.82
CA LEU A 228 -5.81 3.99 19.20
C LEU A 228 -4.96 3.63 17.97
N MET A 229 -4.63 4.60 17.11
CA MET A 229 -3.71 4.39 15.98
C MET A 229 -2.34 3.90 16.45
N LEU A 230 -1.80 4.48 17.52
CA LEU A 230 -0.54 4.06 18.14
C LEU A 230 -0.61 2.63 18.67
N ILE A 231 -1.66 2.30 19.44
CA ILE A 231 -1.86 0.95 20.01
C ILE A 231 -1.99 -0.10 18.91
N VAL A 232 -2.83 0.16 17.90
CA VAL A 232 -3.01 -0.75 16.76
C VAL A 232 -1.69 -0.91 15.99
N GLY A 233 -1.00 0.20 15.72
CA GLY A 233 0.28 0.19 15.01
C GLY A 233 1.35 -0.64 15.72
N ILE A 234 1.52 -0.43 17.04
CA ILE A 234 2.44 -1.23 17.87
C ILE A 234 2.00 -2.69 17.90
N GLY A 235 0.70 -2.96 18.06
CA GLY A 235 0.15 -4.32 18.05
C GLY A 235 0.49 -5.08 16.76
N LEU A 236 0.42 -4.43 15.60
CA LEU A 236 0.80 -5.04 14.31
C LEU A 236 2.30 -5.32 14.20
N ILE A 237 3.16 -4.44 14.74
CA ILE A 237 4.61 -4.67 14.79
C ILE A 237 4.92 -5.88 15.69
N LEU A 238 4.33 -5.93 16.88
CA LEU A 238 4.52 -7.01 17.83
C LEU A 238 3.97 -8.35 17.28
N ALA A 239 2.85 -8.31 16.56
CA ALA A 239 2.27 -9.49 15.93
C ALA A 239 3.18 -10.10 14.84
N ASP A 240 3.92 -9.30 14.08
CA ASP A 240 4.92 -9.81 13.13
C ASP A 240 6.21 -10.23 13.86
N GLY A 241 6.64 -9.51 14.90
CA GLY A 241 7.86 -9.83 15.65
C GLY A 241 7.78 -11.12 16.46
N PHE A 242 6.70 -11.30 17.23
CA PHE A 242 6.56 -12.41 18.18
C PHE A 242 5.65 -13.53 17.68
N ALA A 243 4.72 -13.24 16.78
CA ALA A 243 3.74 -14.20 16.27
C ALA A 243 3.78 -14.35 14.75
N HIS A 244 4.96 -14.14 14.12
CA HIS A 244 5.12 -14.13 12.65
C HIS A 244 4.40 -15.29 11.96
N ALA A 245 4.63 -16.53 12.42
CA ALA A 245 4.07 -17.73 11.78
C ALA A 245 2.53 -17.74 11.82
N THR A 246 1.94 -17.33 12.94
CA THR A 246 0.49 -17.23 13.11
C THR A 246 -0.08 -16.12 12.24
N THR A 247 0.53 -14.92 12.30
CA THR A 247 0.13 -13.76 11.50
C THR A 247 0.23 -14.06 10.01
N GLN A 248 1.30 -14.71 9.57
CA GLN A 248 1.52 -15.09 8.18
C GLN A 248 0.56 -16.19 7.72
N ARG A 249 0.18 -17.13 8.60
CA ARG A 249 -0.84 -18.14 8.30
C ARG A 249 -2.21 -17.51 8.10
N LEU A 250 -2.57 -16.55 8.95
CA LEU A 250 -3.87 -15.88 8.94
C LEU A 250 -3.99 -14.87 7.80
N THR A 251 -3.01 -13.97 7.66
CA THR A 251 -3.10 -12.83 6.73
C THR A 251 -2.33 -13.04 5.43
N ARG A 252 -1.33 -13.95 5.41
CA ARG A 252 -0.37 -14.12 4.30
C ARG A 252 0.40 -12.84 3.94
N PHE A 253 0.35 -11.84 4.83
CA PHE A 253 0.75 -10.47 4.60
C PHE A 253 1.39 -9.87 5.86
N ALA A 254 2.03 -10.70 6.70
CA ALA A 254 2.52 -10.30 8.01
C ALA A 254 3.58 -9.20 7.96
N HIS A 255 4.61 -9.35 7.11
CA HIS A 255 5.67 -8.34 7.00
C HIS A 255 5.16 -6.97 6.53
N PRO A 256 4.42 -6.85 5.40
CA PRO A 256 3.86 -5.56 5.04
C PRO A 256 2.92 -4.98 6.09
N LEU A 257 2.15 -5.83 6.79
CA LEU A 257 1.23 -5.38 7.84
C LEU A 257 1.96 -4.71 9.01
N ALA A 258 3.11 -5.23 9.44
CA ALA A 258 3.94 -4.55 10.43
C ALA A 258 4.53 -3.23 9.93
N ALA A 259 4.88 -3.15 8.63
CA ALA A 259 5.36 -1.90 8.03
C ALA A 259 4.26 -0.82 8.03
N TYR A 260 3.02 -1.18 7.68
CA TYR A 260 1.86 -0.28 7.79
C TYR A 260 1.50 0.03 9.25
N GLY A 261 1.68 -0.91 10.17
CA GLY A 261 1.54 -0.67 11.60
C GLY A 261 2.53 0.36 12.13
N LEU A 262 3.80 0.28 11.71
CA LEU A 262 4.80 1.30 12.01
C LEU A 262 4.42 2.66 11.40
N LEU A 263 3.97 2.69 10.14
CA LEU A 263 3.51 3.93 9.52
C LEU A 263 2.35 4.57 10.31
N LEU A 264 1.37 3.76 10.74
CA LEU A 264 0.22 4.22 11.52
C LEU A 264 0.64 4.79 12.88
N ALA A 265 1.53 4.11 13.60
CA ALA A 265 2.05 4.56 14.88
C ALA A 265 2.91 5.84 14.75
N LEU A 266 3.74 5.93 13.71
CA LEU A 266 4.52 7.14 13.42
C LEU A 266 3.63 8.33 13.07
N LEU A 267 2.62 8.13 12.21
CA LEU A 267 1.66 9.18 11.89
C LEU A 267 0.98 9.70 13.15
N SER A 268 0.58 8.81 14.07
CA SER A 268 0.02 9.23 15.35
C SER A 268 0.97 10.11 16.17
N LEU A 269 2.22 9.70 16.36
CA LEU A 269 3.19 10.46 17.17
C LEU A 269 3.58 11.78 16.51
N VAL A 270 3.74 11.80 15.19
CA VAL A 270 4.05 13.03 14.43
C VAL A 270 2.87 14.00 14.51
N THR A 271 1.63 13.54 14.38
CA THR A 271 0.46 14.41 14.54
C THR A 271 0.36 14.97 15.96
N LEU A 272 0.62 14.16 17.00
CA LEU A 272 0.68 14.65 18.38
C LEU A 272 1.74 15.72 18.59
N GLN A 273 2.92 15.52 18.00
CA GLN A 273 4.02 16.48 18.04
C GLN A 273 3.64 17.80 17.35
N LEU A 274 3.10 17.73 16.12
CA LEU A 274 2.71 18.90 15.34
C LEU A 274 1.56 19.68 15.99
N ASN A 275 0.52 19.02 16.49
CA ASN A 275 -0.60 19.69 17.15
C ASN A 275 -0.13 20.57 18.32
N GLN A 276 0.83 20.07 19.10
CA GLN A 276 1.33 20.80 20.26
C GLN A 276 2.23 21.95 19.88
N MET A 277 3.04 21.79 18.82
CA MET A 277 3.83 22.87 18.23
C MET A 277 2.97 24.08 17.85
N PHE A 278 1.76 23.87 17.34
CA PHE A 278 0.86 24.95 16.92
C PHE A 278 -0.08 25.48 18.02
N SER A 279 -0.16 24.85 19.20
CA SER A 279 -1.22 25.10 20.18
C SER A 279 -0.84 25.97 21.39
N TYR A 280 0.39 26.47 21.58
CA TYR A 280 0.75 27.22 22.80
C TYR A 280 1.52 28.54 22.64
N SER A 281 1.15 29.47 23.52
CA SER A 281 1.57 30.87 23.64
C SER A 281 2.78 31.10 24.55
N SER A 282 3.57 30.08 24.90
CA SER A 282 4.80 30.23 25.69
C SER A 282 5.93 29.35 25.14
N ILE A 283 6.97 30.02 24.62
CA ILE A 283 8.10 29.43 23.88
C ILE A 283 8.88 28.39 24.72
N SER A 284 8.91 28.51 26.06
CA SER A 284 9.74 27.66 26.92
C SER A 284 9.10 26.32 27.32
N ALA A 285 7.76 26.19 27.32
CA ALA A 285 7.09 24.94 27.70
C ALA A 285 6.87 23.98 26.53
N GLY A 286 6.96 24.47 25.28
CA GLY A 286 6.83 23.67 24.05
C GLY A 286 8.06 22.80 23.78
N LEU A 287 9.26 23.37 23.94
CA LEU A 287 10.54 22.71 23.67
C LEU A 287 10.71 21.38 24.44
N ASP A 288 10.38 21.35 25.74
CA ASP A 288 10.55 20.14 26.56
C ASP A 288 9.65 18.98 26.08
N ARG A 289 8.42 19.28 25.61
CA ARG A 289 7.47 18.26 25.14
C ARG A 289 7.77 17.79 23.72
N ASP A 290 8.24 18.68 22.85
CA ASP A 290 8.66 18.32 21.48
C ASP A 290 9.86 17.37 21.50
N ILE A 291 10.79 17.57 22.44
CA ILE A 291 11.89 16.64 22.70
C ILE A 291 11.34 15.28 23.17
N VAL A 292 10.34 15.25 24.04
CA VAL A 292 9.72 14.00 24.53
C VAL A 292 9.09 13.20 23.37
N TYR A 293 8.30 13.83 22.49
CA TYR A 293 7.76 13.14 21.32
C TYR A 293 8.85 12.68 20.35
N SER A 294 9.90 13.49 20.17
CA SER A 294 11.07 13.09 19.37
C SER A 294 11.73 11.84 19.93
N ILE A 295 11.90 11.74 21.25
CA ILE A 295 12.42 10.54 21.92
C ILE A 295 11.51 9.35 21.67
N PHE A 296 10.18 9.52 21.77
CA PHE A 296 9.24 8.43 21.50
C PHE A 296 9.27 7.96 20.04
N ILE A 297 9.37 8.87 19.07
CA ILE A 297 9.47 8.54 17.64
C ILE A 297 10.76 7.77 17.36
N LEU A 298 11.89 8.23 17.90
CA LEU A 298 13.18 7.55 17.76
C LEU A 298 13.17 6.17 18.43
N ALA A 299 12.62 6.08 19.64
CA ALA A 299 12.48 4.83 20.37
C ALA A 299 11.58 3.83 19.63
N LEU A 300 10.46 4.29 19.06
CA LEU A 300 9.57 3.47 18.24
C LEU A 300 10.28 2.96 16.98
N ALA A 301 11.02 3.81 16.27
CA ALA A 301 11.76 3.41 15.07
C ALA A 301 12.83 2.35 15.40
N ILE A 302 13.61 2.55 16.47
CA ILE A 302 14.62 1.59 16.94
C ILE A 302 13.95 0.29 17.41
N GLY A 303 12.91 0.38 18.22
CA GLY A 303 12.16 -0.76 18.74
C GLY A 303 11.54 -1.60 17.62
N ALA A 304 10.97 -0.96 16.61
CA ALA A 304 10.41 -1.65 15.44
C ALA A 304 11.49 -2.39 14.65
N ILE A 305 12.68 -1.80 14.48
CA ILE A 305 13.82 -2.46 13.83
C ILE A 305 14.28 -3.67 14.67
N ALA A 306 14.38 -3.52 15.99
CA ALA A 306 14.82 -4.58 16.88
C ALA A 306 13.85 -5.78 16.88
N VAL A 307 12.54 -5.51 16.89
CA VAL A 307 11.49 -6.53 16.98
C VAL A 307 11.20 -7.19 15.63
N ALA A 308 11.06 -6.41 14.56
CA ALA A 308 10.55 -6.90 13.27
C ALA A 308 11.46 -6.55 12.07
N GLY A 309 12.58 -5.84 12.26
CA GLY A 309 13.42 -5.34 11.17
C GLY A 309 14.33 -6.37 10.49
N ARG A 310 14.56 -7.54 11.08
CA ARG A 310 15.52 -8.55 10.56
C ARG A 310 15.17 -8.99 9.13
N ASN A 311 13.90 -9.35 8.89
CA ASN A 311 13.42 -9.89 7.62
C ASN A 311 12.47 -8.94 6.87
N ASN A 312 12.18 -7.76 7.43
CA ASN A 312 11.19 -6.84 6.89
C ASN A 312 11.86 -5.59 6.29
N GLY A 313 12.15 -5.65 4.98
CA GLY A 313 12.78 -4.55 4.26
C GLY A 313 11.96 -3.26 4.26
N GLY A 314 10.64 -3.36 4.10
CA GLY A 314 9.73 -2.21 4.09
C GLY A 314 9.66 -1.50 5.45
N LEU A 315 9.57 -2.27 6.53
CA LEU A 315 9.61 -1.73 7.89
C LEU A 315 10.93 -1.01 8.17
N ARG A 316 12.07 -1.60 7.77
CA ARG A 316 13.38 -0.93 7.91
C ARG A 316 13.44 0.39 7.16
N SER A 317 12.96 0.43 5.91
CA SER A 317 12.98 1.70 5.15
C SER A 317 12.15 2.79 5.81
N ILE A 318 10.97 2.46 6.33
CA ILE A 318 10.10 3.41 7.04
C ILE A 318 10.78 3.86 8.35
N ALA A 319 11.32 2.92 9.13
CA ALA A 319 11.99 3.23 10.38
C ALA A 319 13.24 4.10 10.18
N TYR A 320 14.07 3.82 9.17
CA TYR A 320 15.22 4.67 8.86
C TYR A 320 14.80 6.05 8.38
N ALA A 321 13.78 6.15 7.52
CA ALA A 321 13.26 7.44 7.08
C ALA A 321 12.76 8.26 8.27
N ALA A 322 11.95 7.66 9.15
CA ALA A 322 11.43 8.32 10.34
C ALA A 322 12.54 8.75 11.30
N PHE A 323 13.52 7.87 11.55
CA PHE A 323 14.69 8.18 12.37
C PHE A 323 15.49 9.36 11.79
N SER A 324 15.79 9.31 10.49
CA SER A 324 16.54 10.38 9.82
C SER A 324 15.79 11.72 9.84
N ILE A 325 14.48 11.71 9.55
CA ILE A 325 13.64 12.91 9.60
C ILE A 325 13.60 13.48 11.02
N GLN A 326 13.44 12.62 12.04
CA GLN A 326 13.34 13.08 13.42
C GLN A 326 14.67 13.65 13.95
N VAL A 327 15.80 13.02 13.62
CA VAL A 327 17.13 13.54 13.97
C VAL A 327 17.36 14.89 13.29
N LEU A 328 16.95 15.03 12.02
CA LEU A 328 17.02 16.29 11.29
C LEU A 328 16.20 17.38 11.97
N TYR A 329 14.95 17.06 12.31
CA TYR A 329 14.05 17.95 13.04
C TYR A 329 14.64 18.40 14.38
N LEU A 330 15.13 17.47 15.21
CA LEU A 330 15.65 17.78 16.54
C LEU A 330 16.83 18.75 16.48
N ALA A 331 17.71 18.61 15.49
CA ALA A 331 18.84 19.51 15.34
C ALA A 331 18.46 20.89 14.79
N PHE A 332 17.42 20.99 13.94
CA PHE A 332 16.87 22.28 13.55
C PHE A 332 16.35 23.05 14.76
N GLU A 333 15.70 22.35 15.70
CA GLU A 333 15.10 22.96 16.88
C GLU A 333 16.13 23.26 17.99
N THR A 334 17.12 22.37 18.19
CA THR A 334 18.07 22.47 19.31
C THR A 334 19.30 23.33 19.02
N VAL A 335 19.67 23.53 17.75
CA VAL A 335 20.89 24.27 17.41
C VAL A 335 20.53 25.70 17.01
N GLY A 336 20.82 26.65 17.89
CA GLY A 336 20.35 28.03 17.82
C GLY A 336 20.75 28.86 16.59
N THR A 337 21.69 28.42 15.75
CA THR A 337 22.00 29.11 14.48
C THR A 337 22.04 28.12 13.32
N MET A 338 21.43 28.45 12.18
CA MET A 338 21.44 27.59 10.97
C MET A 338 22.86 27.20 10.51
N ILE A 339 23.86 28.05 10.77
CA ILE A 339 25.28 27.77 10.50
C ILE A 339 25.85 26.71 11.46
N GLY A 340 25.54 26.80 12.76
CA GLY A 340 25.92 25.78 13.74
C GLY A 340 25.27 24.42 13.44
N THR A 341 23.99 24.41 13.04
CA THR A 341 23.22 23.19 12.74
C THR A 341 23.81 22.48 11.53
N SER A 342 24.07 23.23 10.45
CA SER A 342 24.65 22.70 9.21
C SER A 342 26.08 22.18 9.42
N GLY A 343 26.90 22.86 10.23
CA GLY A 343 28.25 22.39 10.59
C GLY A 343 28.25 21.08 11.40
N PHE A 344 27.37 20.95 12.40
CA PHE A 344 27.19 19.73 13.16
C PHE A 344 26.75 18.56 12.27
N PHE A 345 25.78 18.76 11.39
CA PHE A 345 25.32 17.71 10.47
C PHE A 345 26.37 17.30 9.45
N LEU A 346 27.09 18.26 8.89
CA LEU A 346 28.16 17.97 7.94
C LEU A 346 29.24 17.11 8.60
N THR A 347 29.66 17.47 9.81
CA THR A 347 30.70 16.74 10.56
C THR A 347 30.21 15.36 11.00
N ALA A 348 29.03 15.25 11.60
CA ALA A 348 28.43 13.98 12.00
C ALA A 348 28.18 13.06 10.78
N GLY A 349 27.67 13.60 9.68
CA GLY A 349 27.44 12.86 8.44
C GLY A 349 28.72 12.31 7.84
N ILE A 350 29.78 13.13 7.75
CA ILE A 350 31.11 12.68 7.32
C ILE A 350 31.64 11.58 8.24
N LEU A 351 31.54 11.76 9.57
CA LEU A 351 32.01 10.79 10.55
C LEU A 351 31.31 9.43 10.41
N VAL A 352 29.98 9.43 10.27
CA VAL A 352 29.18 8.21 10.10
C VAL A 352 29.52 7.53 8.77
N LEU A 353 29.70 8.28 7.68
CA LEU A 353 30.12 7.72 6.39
C LEU A 353 31.53 7.10 6.46
N LEU A 354 32.46 7.75 7.15
CA LEU A 354 33.80 7.22 7.39
C LEU A 354 33.76 5.95 8.24
N LEU A 355 32.95 5.92 9.31
CA LEU A 355 32.75 4.74 10.14
C LEU A 355 32.13 3.60 9.34
N ALA A 356 31.11 3.87 8.52
CA ALA A 356 30.49 2.88 7.65
C ALA A 356 31.49 2.31 6.63
N ALA A 357 32.32 3.17 6.02
CA ALA A 357 33.38 2.75 5.11
C ALA A 357 34.45 1.91 5.83
N PHE A 358 34.79 2.27 7.08
CA PHE A 358 35.73 1.53 7.92
C PHE A 358 35.19 0.15 8.30
N VAL A 359 33.97 0.06 8.82
CA VAL A 359 33.29 -1.20 9.16
C VAL A 359 33.21 -2.10 7.93
N ARG A 360 32.79 -1.56 6.79
CA ARG A 360 32.74 -2.31 5.52
C ARG A 360 34.12 -2.80 5.08
N ARG A 361 35.18 -2.01 5.25
CA ARG A 361 36.57 -2.44 4.98
C ARG A 361 37.00 -3.56 5.93
N MET A 362 36.63 -3.50 7.21
CA MET A 362 36.94 -4.56 8.17
C MET A 362 36.21 -5.85 7.83
N GLU A 363 34.89 -5.79 7.57
CA GLU A 363 34.08 -6.95 7.17
C GLU A 363 34.66 -7.63 5.92
N ASN A 364 35.09 -6.85 4.92
CA ASN A 364 35.74 -7.38 3.73
C ASN A 364 37.12 -8.04 4.03
N ARG A 365 37.87 -7.54 5.02
CA ARG A 365 39.15 -8.14 5.42
C ARG A 365 38.97 -9.45 6.20
N PHE A 366 37.98 -9.53 7.08
CA PHE A 366 37.68 -10.76 7.82
C PHE A 366 37.00 -11.81 6.94
N GLY A 367 36.09 -11.42 6.05
CA GLY A 367 35.47 -12.31 5.07
C GLY A 367 36.46 -12.93 4.09
N ARG A 368 37.54 -12.22 3.74
CA ARG A 368 38.62 -12.73 2.87
C ARG A 368 39.61 -13.66 3.60
N LYS A 369 39.65 -13.63 4.93
CA LYS A 369 40.52 -14.50 5.75
C LYS A 369 39.89 -15.89 5.95
N ASN A 370 38.57 -15.94 6.13
CA ASN A 370 37.83 -17.20 6.32
C ASN A 370 37.73 -18.06 5.04
N SER A 371 37.93 -17.50 3.85
CA SER A 371 38.00 -18.26 2.60
C SER A 371 39.37 -18.90 2.32
N VAL A 372 40.39 -18.63 3.16
CA VAL A 372 41.75 -19.17 2.99
C VAL A 372 42.03 -20.36 3.93
N GLU A 373 41.23 -20.56 4.98
CA GLU A 373 41.46 -21.61 6.00
C GLU A 373 40.61 -22.89 5.83
N VAL A 374 39.79 -23.00 4.77
CA VAL A 374 39.05 -24.25 4.49
C VAL A 374 39.70 -24.97 3.30
N HIS A 375 40.91 -25.50 3.51
CA HIS A 375 41.47 -26.63 2.77
C HIS A 375 42.72 -27.15 3.52
N PRO A 376 42.60 -28.27 4.23
CA PRO A 376 43.58 -29.36 4.14
C PRO A 376 43.15 -30.38 3.08
#